data_AF-A0A0R2NZQ0-F1
#
_entry.id   AF-A0A0R2NZQ0-F1
#
_cell.length_a   1.000
_cell.length_b   1.000
_cell.length_c   1.000
_cell.angle_alpha   90.00
_cell.angle_beta   90.00
_cell.angle_gamma   90.00
#
_symmetry.space_group_name_H-M   'P 1'
#
loop_
_entity.id
_entity.type
_entity.pdbx_description
1 polymer ?
#
loop_
_entity_poly.entity_id
_entity_poly.type
_entity_poly.pdbx_seq_one_letter_code
_entity_poly.pdbx_strand_id
1 'polypeptide(L)' 'MSGEKIIFPKGRQIVLGVTGGIAAYKACDLLRRLQDAGFLIRVIPTQSSLNFVGRATWEALSG' A
#
# COMPACT_ATOMS: atom_id res chain seq x y z
N MET A 1 0.32 21.71 17.35
CA MET A 1 1.48 21.01 16.77
C MET A 1 1.16 20.72 15.31
N SER A 2 1.53 21.64 14.41
CA SER A 2 1.32 21.50 12.97
C SER A 2 2.32 20.47 12.45
N GLY A 3 1.86 19.24 12.21
CA GLY A 3 2.67 18.23 11.53
C GLY A 3 2.93 18.71 10.12
N GLU A 4 4.17 19.12 9.86
CA GLU A 4 4.64 19.47 8.52
C GLU A 4 4.38 18.26 7.61
N LYS A 5 3.48 18.41 6.63
CA LYS A 5 3.20 17.34 5.68
C LYS A 5 4.50 17.07 4.92
N ILE A 6 5.06 15.87 5.08
CA ILE A 6 6.19 15.44 4.26
C ILE A 6 5.69 15.33 2.83
N ILE A 7 6.00 16.32 2.00
CA ILE A 7 5.68 16.33 0.57
C ILE A 7 6.84 15.66 -0.14
N PHE A 8 6.56 14.50 -0.73
CA PHE A 8 7.54 13.82 -1.57
C PHE A 8 7.33 14.29 -3.02
N PRO A 9 8.38 14.68 -3.76
CA PRO A 9 8.31 14.83 -5.21
C PRO A 9 7.60 13.66 -5.89
N LYS A 10 6.74 13.99 -6.86
CA LYS A 10 6.01 13.03 -7.69
C LYS A 10 6.99 12.04 -8.33
N GLY A 11 6.60 10.76 -8.37
CA GLY A 11 7.38 9.70 -9.03
C GLY A 11 8.36 8.93 -8.13
N ARG A 12 8.33 9.13 -6.81
CA ARG A 12 9.08 8.26 -5.89
C ARG A 12 8.47 6.86 -5.84
N GLN A 13 9.34 5.86 -5.91
CA GLN A 13 8.97 4.44 -5.81
C GLN A 13 9.00 3.97 -4.36
N ILE A 14 7.96 3.25 -3.93
CA ILE A 14 7.84 2.67 -2.60
C ILE A 14 7.52 1.19 -2.72
N VAL A 15 8.17 0.38 -1.90
CA VAL A 15 7.79 -1.02 -1.69
C VAL A 15 6.89 -1.10 -0.47
N LEU A 16 5.68 -1.62 -0.64
CA LEU A 16 4.70 -1.83 0.43
C LEU A 16 4.65 -3.32 0.78
N GLY A 17 5.35 -3.70 1.85
CA GLY A 17 5.28 -5.05 2.42
C GLY A 17 4.03 -5.24 3.28
N VAL A 18 3.26 -6.30 3.05
CA VAL A 18 2.02 -6.58 3.80
C VAL A 18 2.09 -7.95 4.47
N THR A 19 2.08 -7.95 5.80
CA THR A 19 2.17 -9.17 6.64
C THR A 19 0.80 -9.62 7.19
N GLY A 20 0.75 -10.79 7.83
CA GLY A 20 -0.48 -11.40 8.32
C GLY A 20 -0.94 -10.80 9.64
N GLY A 21 -2.05 -10.06 9.61
CA GLY A 21 -2.72 -9.52 10.78
C GLY A 21 -4.01 -8.82 10.40
N ILE A 22 -4.85 -8.49 11.40
CA ILE A 22 -6.16 -7.87 11.14
C ILE A 22 -6.06 -6.55 10.35
N ALA A 23 -4.93 -5.84 10.44
CA ALA A 23 -4.71 -4.60 9.70
C ALA A 23 -4.44 -4.81 8.19
N ALA A 24 -4.24 -6.04 7.71
CA ALA A 24 -3.91 -6.31 6.31
C ALA A 24 -4.96 -5.77 5.32
N TYR A 25 -6.26 -5.80 5.66
CA TYR A 25 -7.30 -5.22 4.80
C TYR A 25 -7.19 -3.70 4.63
N LYS A 26 -6.64 -3.01 5.64
CA LYS A 26 -6.43 -1.55 5.58
C LYS A 26 -5.27 -1.16 4.67
N ALA A 27 -4.39 -2.09 4.33
CA ALA A 27 -3.30 -1.82 3.40
C ALA A 27 -3.80 -1.48 1.98
N CYS A 28 -5.01 -1.93 1.60
CA CYS A 28 -5.65 -1.51 0.35
C CYS A 28 -6.00 -0.01 0.34
N ASP A 29 -6.52 0.51 1.46
CA ASP A 29 -6.82 1.94 1.61
C ASP A 29 -5.54 2.78 1.65
N LEU A 30 -4.51 2.30 2.38
CA LEU A 30 -3.19 2.94 2.38
C LEU A 30 -2.59 3.02 0.97
N LEU A 31 -2.63 1.92 0.22
CA LEU A 31 -2.14 1.85 -1.16
C LEU A 31 -2.81 2.92 -2.03
N ARG A 32 -4.15 3.02 -1.98
CA ARG A 32 -4.90 4.02 -2.75
C ARG A 32 -4.47 5.45 -2.39
N ARG A 33 -4.37 5.77 -1.10
CA ARG A 33 -3.96 7.10 -0.65
C ARG A 33 -2.54 7.46 -1.09
N LEU A 34 -1.63 6.48 -1.14
CA LEU A 34 -0.28 6.70 -1.65
C LEU A 34 -0.29 6.91 -3.18
N GLN A 35 -1.10 6.16 -3.92
CA GLN A 35 -1.27 6.39 -5.36
C GLN A 35 -1.85 7.78 -5.65
N ASP A 36 -2.89 8.18 -4.91
CA ASP A 36 -3.50 9.53 -5.01
C ASP A 36 -2.50 10.64 -4.70
N ALA A 37 -1.53 10.39 -3.83
CA ALA A 37 -0.43 11.29 -3.52
C ALA A 37 0.70 11.31 -4.59
N GLY A 38 0.60 10.47 -5.63
CA GLY A 38 1.54 10.46 -6.77
C GLY A 38 2.77 9.57 -6.58
N PHE A 39 2.71 8.59 -5.67
CA PHE A 39 3.76 7.58 -5.51
C PHE A 39 3.55 6.39 -6.45
N LEU A 40 4.66 5.80 -6.87
CA LEU A 40 4.68 4.52 -7.58
C LEU A 40 4.86 3.40 -6.57
N ILE A 41 3.87 2.53 -6.40
CA ILE A 41 3.86 1.54 -5.33
C ILE A 41 4.00 0.13 -5.90
N ARG A 42 4.93 -0.66 -5.35
CA ARG A 42 5.01 -2.11 -5.55
C ARG A 42 4.61 -2.83 -4.27
N VAL A 43 3.54 -3.61 -4.30
CA VAL A 43 3.08 -4.37 -3.14
C VAL A 43 3.75 -5.75 -3.10
N ILE A 44 4.19 -6.17 -1.91
CA ILE A 44 4.72 -7.50 -1.65
C ILE A 44 3.95 -8.12 -0.46
N PRO A 45 2.91 -8.94 -0.73
CA PRO A 45 2.19 -9.63 0.34
C PRO A 45 2.95 -10.90 0.80
N THR A 46 2.86 -11.22 2.10
CA THR A 46 3.24 -12.54 2.60
C THR A 46 2.12 -13.57 2.41
N GLN A 47 2.44 -14.86 2.49
CA GLN A 47 1.42 -15.91 2.38
C GLN A 47 0.30 -15.76 3.43
N SER A 48 0.63 -15.35 4.66
CA SER A 48 -0.36 -15.15 5.72
C SER A 48 -1.27 -13.93 5.48
N SER A 49 -0.79 -12.89 4.80
CA SER A 49 -1.65 -11.73 4.48
C SER A 49 -2.67 -12.03 3.38
N LEU A 50 -2.38 -13.02 2.52
CA LEU A 50 -3.31 -13.48 1.50
C LEU A 50 -4.58 -14.12 2.06
N ASN A 51 -4.57 -14.56 3.32
CA ASN A 51 -5.76 -15.05 4.02
C ASN A 51 -6.73 -13.91 4.41
N PHE A 52 -6.26 -12.66 4.42
CA PHE A 52 -7.07 -11.48 4.70
C PHE A 52 -7.43 -10.72 3.42
N VAL A 53 -6.48 -10.59 2.50
CA VAL A 53 -6.65 -9.91 1.20
C VAL A 53 -6.06 -10.79 0.11
N GLY A 54 -6.92 -11.38 -0.72
CA GLY A 54 -6.52 -12.31 -1.76
C GLY A 54 -5.67 -11.67 -2.86
N ARG A 55 -4.89 -12.52 -3.55
CA ARG A 55 -3.97 -12.14 -4.65
C ARG A 55 -4.62 -11.26 -5.71
N ALA A 56 -5.83 -11.60 -6.15
CA ALA A 56 -6.56 -10.86 -7.18
C ALA A 56 -6.80 -9.39 -6.82
N THR A 57 -6.94 -9.08 -5.53
CA THR A 57 -7.11 -7.68 -5.08
C THR A 57 -5.81 -6.89 -5.27
N TRP A 58 -4.66 -7.50 -4.95
CA TRP A 58 -3.36 -6.85 -5.14
C TRP A 58 -3.05 -6.63 -6.61
N GLU A 59 -3.32 -7.64 -7.45
CA GLU A 59 -3.15 -7.54 -8.91
C GLU A 59 -4.01 -6.43 -9.52
N ALA A 60 -5.24 -6.26 -9.04
CA ALA A 60 -6.13 -5.20 -9.51
C ALA A 60 -5.71 -3.79 -9.04
N LEU A 61 -5.04 -3.67 -7.90
CA LEU A 61 -4.69 -2.36 -7.30
C LEU A 61 -3.27 -1.88 -7.61
N SER A 62 -2.34 -2.79 -7.95
CA SER A 62 -0.94 -2.44 -8.21
C SER A 62 -0.55 -2.48 -9.69
N GLY A 63 -1.54 -2.43 -10.58
CA GLY A 63 -1.36 -2.24 -12.03
C GLY A 63 -0.91 -0.83 -12.37
#